data_AF-A0A1M7T049-F1
#
_entry.id   AF-A0A1M7T049-F1
#
_cell.length_a   1.000
_cell.length_b   1.000
_cell.length_c   1.000
_cell.angle_alpha   90.00
_cell.angle_beta   90.00
_cell.angle_gamma   90.00
#
_symmetry.space_group_name_H-M   'P 1'
#
loop_
_entity.id
_entity.type
_entity.pdbx_description
1 polymer ?
#
loop_
_entity_poly.entity_id
_entity_poly.type
_entity_poly.pdbx_seq_one_letter_code
_entity_poly.pdbx_strand_id
1 'polypeptide(L)'
;MAVVAPDVVVVTDGGGLAPAARRPFAGRERVASALSRFREPVLSVEISTPLVNGAVAARIDPGGEFDTAITFVVEDGRITCTYAMRSPHELGRLDTVAELRR
;
A
#
# COMPACT_ATOMS: atom_id res chain seq x y z
N MET A 1 13.21 11.72 -6.97
CA MET A 1 12.94 10.30 -7.26
C MET A 1 14.18 9.42 -7.01
N ALA A 2 14.80 9.56 -5.83
CA ALA A 2 15.96 8.74 -5.41
C ALA A 2 15.59 7.62 -4.44
N VAL A 3 14.41 7.72 -3.80
CA VAL A 3 13.93 6.80 -2.75
C VAL A 3 13.25 5.55 -3.31
N VAL A 4 12.80 5.57 -4.56
CA VAL A 4 12.12 4.44 -5.21
C VAL A 4 13.05 3.85 -6.26
N ALA A 5 13.25 2.54 -6.23
CA ALA A 5 14.10 1.83 -7.19
C ALA A 5 13.51 1.92 -8.61
N PRO A 6 14.35 1.96 -9.67
CA PRO A 6 13.86 2.05 -11.05
C PRO A 6 12.90 0.91 -11.44
N ASP A 7 13.17 -0.28 -10.91
CA ASP A 7 12.50 -1.55 -11.16
C ASP A 7 11.50 -1.93 -10.06
N VAL A 8 11.11 -0.98 -9.20
CA VAL A 8 10.14 -1.20 -8.11
C VAL A 8 8.92 -1.96 -8.59
N VAL A 9 8.47 -2.93 -7.79
CA VAL A 9 7.27 -3.72 -8.04
C VAL A 9 6.16 -3.32 -7.08
N VAL A 10 4.93 -3.23 -7.56
CA VAL A 10 3.72 -3.12 -6.75
C VAL A 10 2.96 -4.43 -6.86
N VAL A 11 2.65 -5.03 -5.73
CA VAL A 11 1.74 -6.16 -5.58
C VAL A 11 0.47 -5.66 -4.91
N THR A 12 -0.70 -6.13 -5.34
CA THR A 12 -1.95 -5.83 -4.66
C THR A 12 -2.61 -7.10 -4.17
N ASP A 13 -3.45 -6.99 -3.14
CA ASP A 13 -4.20 -8.09 -2.55
C ASP A 13 -5.12 -8.84 -3.55
N GLY A 14 -5.39 -8.26 -4.72
CA GLY A 14 -6.09 -8.91 -5.83
C GLY A 14 -7.52 -9.36 -5.51
N GLY A 15 -8.05 -9.02 -4.32
CA GLY A 15 -9.25 -9.61 -3.73
C GLY A 15 -10.57 -9.20 -4.41
N GLY A 16 -10.52 -8.33 -5.43
CA GLY A 16 -11.69 -7.94 -6.23
C GLY A 16 -12.76 -7.12 -5.51
N LEU A 17 -12.67 -6.98 -4.18
CA LEU A 17 -13.61 -6.21 -3.34
C LEU A 17 -13.40 -4.70 -3.47
N ALA A 18 -12.17 -4.25 -3.76
CA ALA A 18 -11.84 -2.87 -4.05
C ALA A 18 -11.15 -2.76 -5.43
N PRO A 19 -11.10 -1.58 -6.08
CA PRO A 19 -10.42 -1.38 -7.36
C PRO A 19 -8.89 -1.51 -7.23
N ALA A 20 -8.41 -2.75 -7.06
CA ALA A 20 -7.00 -3.09 -6.98
C ALA A 20 -6.49 -3.61 -8.35
N ALA A 21 -5.20 -3.40 -8.62
CA ALA A 21 -4.58 -3.90 -9.85
C ALA A 21 -4.51 -5.44 -9.83
N ARG A 22 -5.24 -6.10 -10.72
CA ARG A 22 -5.37 -7.58 -10.76
C ARG A 22 -4.05 -8.36 -10.94
N ARG A 23 -2.97 -7.69 -11.32
CA ARG A 23 -1.64 -8.30 -11.48
C ARG A 23 -0.57 -7.33 -10.97
N PRO A 24 0.55 -7.85 -10.44
CA PRO A 24 1.70 -7.01 -10.11
C PRO A 24 2.15 -6.18 -11.31
N PHE A 25 2.68 -5.00 -11.04
CA PHE A 25 3.28 -4.14 -12.05
C PHE A 25 4.58 -3.52 -11.57
N ALA A 26 5.49 -3.27 -12.51
CA ALA A 26 6.82 -2.76 -12.22
C ALA A 26 7.09 -1.41 -12.89
N GLY A 27 8.13 -0.73 -12.41
CA GLY A 27 8.69 0.48 -13.00
C GLY A 27 8.30 1.74 -12.24
N ARG A 28 9.32 2.50 -11.83
CA ARG A 28 9.17 3.70 -10.98
C ARG A 28 8.17 4.72 -11.50
N GLU A 29 8.13 4.96 -12.81
CA GLU A 29 7.22 5.92 -13.44
C GLU A 29 5.76 5.45 -13.31
N ARG A 30 5.52 4.16 -13.51
CA ARG A 30 4.19 3.55 -13.37
C ARG A 30 3.73 3.54 -11.91
N VAL A 31 4.63 3.24 -10.98
CA VAL A 31 4.37 3.31 -9.54
C VAL A 31 4.08 4.74 -9.09
N ALA A 32 4.88 5.72 -9.52
CA ALA A 32 4.65 7.12 -9.22
C ALA A 32 3.28 7.61 -9.75
N SER A 33 2.90 7.19 -10.95
CA SER A 33 1.59 7.52 -11.54
C SER A 33 0.42 6.84 -10.80
N ALA A 34 0.62 5.65 -10.23
CA ALA A 34 -0.39 5.01 -9.39
C ALA A 34 -0.56 5.75 -8.06
N LEU A 35 0.55 6.09 -7.40
CA LEU A 35 0.55 6.78 -6.10
C LEU A 35 0.06 8.23 -6.21
N SER A 36 0.24 8.90 -7.35
CA SER A 36 -0.25 10.27 -7.56
C SER A 36 -1.77 10.39 -7.52
N ARG A 37 -2.51 9.27 -7.58
CA ARG A 37 -3.97 9.25 -7.44
C ARG A 37 -4.44 9.59 -6.03
N PHE A 38 -3.56 9.47 -5.03
CA PHE A 38 -3.84 9.82 -3.63
C PHE A 38 -3.51 11.30 -3.30
N ARG A 39 -3.37 12.17 -4.32
CA ARG A 39 -3.03 13.59 -4.12
C ARG A 39 -4.22 14.43 -3.65
N GLU A 40 -3.91 15.41 -2.82
CA GLU A 40 -4.79 16.03 -1.81
C GLU A 40 -5.83 17.10 -2.21
N PRO A 41 -5.96 17.73 -3.41
CA PRO A 41 -6.87 18.88 -3.51
C PRO A 41 -8.38 18.52 -3.51
N VAL A 42 -8.75 17.25 -3.71
CA VAL A 42 -10.16 16.83 -3.97
C VAL A 42 -10.70 15.89 -2.90
N LEU A 43 -9.82 15.28 -2.11
CA LEU A 43 -10.16 14.32 -1.07
C LEU A 43 -9.40 14.78 0.17
N SER A 44 -10.07 15.07 1.28
CA SER A 44 -9.42 15.13 2.58
C SER A 44 -8.88 13.73 2.89
N VAL A 45 -7.66 13.46 2.47
CA VAL A 45 -6.98 12.16 2.62
C VAL A 45 -6.08 12.24 3.83
N GLU A 46 -6.47 11.58 4.90
CA GLU A 46 -5.57 11.39 6.04
C GLU A 46 -4.54 10.30 5.68
N ILE A 47 -3.25 10.60 5.89
CA ILE A 47 -2.17 9.63 5.73
C ILE A 47 -1.44 9.48 7.06
N SER A 48 -1.38 8.25 7.58
CA SER A 48 -0.63 7.90 8.79
C SER A 48 0.39 6.79 8.52
N THR A 49 1.36 6.60 9.43
CA THR A 49 2.44 5.62 9.28
C THR A 49 2.45 4.55 10.37
N PRO A 50 1.50 3.60 10.37
CA PRO A 50 1.45 2.52 11.36
C PRO A 50 2.49 1.44 11.08
N LEU A 51 2.66 0.53 12.05
CA LEU A 51 3.34 -0.73 11.83
C LEU A 51 2.32 -1.79 11.39
N VAL A 52 2.55 -2.44 10.26
CA VAL A 52 1.77 -3.60 9.79
C VAL A 52 2.72 -4.79 9.72
N ASN A 53 2.41 -5.84 10.47
CA ASN A 53 3.28 -7.02 10.62
C ASN A 53 4.72 -6.67 11.00
N GLY A 54 4.91 -5.62 11.81
CA GLY A 54 6.24 -5.15 12.25
C GLY A 54 6.99 -4.28 11.23
N ALA A 55 6.45 -4.07 10.03
CA ALA A 55 7.01 -3.19 9.01
C ALA A 55 6.30 -1.83 8.97
N VAL A 56 7.04 -0.76 8.67
CA VAL A 56 6.43 0.56 8.43
C VAL A 56 5.51 0.48 7.22
N ALA A 57 4.29 0.99 7.39
CA ALA A 57 3.29 1.10 6.35
C ALA A 57 2.82 2.55 6.19
N ALA A 58 2.21 2.87 5.05
CA ALA A 58 1.35 4.03 4.89
C ALA A 58 -0.11 3.58 4.94
N ARG A 59 -0.91 4.17 5.82
CA ARG A 59 -2.36 4.07 5.82
C ARG A 59 -2.94 5.31 5.17
N ILE A 60 -3.89 5.14 4.27
CA ILE A 60 -4.48 6.19 3.45
C ILE A 60 -6.01 6.06 3.56
N ASP A 61 -6.65 7.12 4.08
CA ASP A 61 -8.06 7.13 4.43
C ASP A 61 -8.80 8.27 3.70
N PRO A 62 -9.13 8.11 2.41
CA PRO A 62 -9.93 9.07 1.67
C PRO A 62 -11.36 9.06 2.23
N GLY A 63 -11.76 10.14 2.89
CA GLY A 63 -13.10 10.25 3.49
C GLY A 63 -13.23 9.69 4.92
N GLY A 64 -12.11 9.40 5.59
CA GLY A 64 -12.07 9.06 7.02
C GLY A 64 -12.27 7.59 7.39
N GLU A 65 -12.48 6.71 6.40
CA GLU A 65 -12.51 5.26 6.60
C GLU A 65 -11.20 4.61 6.14
N PHE A 66 -10.80 3.51 6.79
CA PHE A 66 -9.58 2.78 6.44
C PHE A 66 -9.70 2.10 5.08
N ASP A 67 -9.17 2.75 4.04
CA ASP A 67 -9.33 2.32 2.65
C ASP A 67 -8.11 1.59 2.10
N THR A 68 -6.91 2.06 2.40
CA THR A 68 -5.69 1.53 1.79
C THR A 68 -4.54 1.46 2.80
N ALA A 69 -3.89 0.29 2.89
CA ALA A 69 -2.59 0.12 3.53
C ALA A 69 -1.51 -0.21 2.48
N ILE A 70 -0.34 0.42 2.58
CA ILE A 70 0.82 0.16 1.71
C ILE A 70 2.02 -0.18 2.59
N THR A 71 2.57 -1.39 2.48
CA THR A 71 3.85 -1.75 3.11
C THR A 71 4.99 -1.68 2.09
N PHE A 72 6.22 -1.51 2.58
CA PHE A 72 7.40 -1.28 1.75
C PHE A 72 8.48 -2.33 2.05
N VAL A 73 9.08 -2.87 0.99
CA VAL A 73 10.38 -3.56 1.06
C VAL A 73 11.44 -2.54 0.68
N VAL A 74 12.42 -2.36 1.56
CA VAL A 74 13.51 -1.40 1.38
C VAL A 74 14.84 -2.14 1.34
N GLU A 75 15.56 -1.96 0.25
CA GLU A 75 16.89 -2.55 0.01
C GLU A 75 17.82 -1.42 -0.44
N ASP A 76 19.04 -1.38 0.11
CA ASP A 76 20.04 -0.34 -0.19
C ASP A 76 19.52 1.10 -0.11
N GLY A 77 18.62 1.36 0.85
CA GLY A 77 18.00 2.66 1.06
C GLY A 77 16.94 3.05 0.03
N ARG A 78 16.46 2.10 -0.79
CA ARG A 78 15.42 2.33 -1.80
C ARG A 78 14.26 1.35 -1.65
N ILE A 79 13.05 1.82 -1.96
CA ILE A 79 11.86 0.99 -2.04
C ILE A 79 11.94 0.14 -3.32
N THR A 80 12.05 -1.19 -3.17
CA THR A 80 12.12 -2.16 -4.27
C THR A 80 10.81 -2.90 -4.49
N CYS A 81 9.97 -3.02 -3.46
CA CYS A 81 8.62 -3.57 -3.58
C CYS A 81 7.64 -2.83 -2.68
N THR A 82 6.38 -2.73 -3.10
CA THR A 82 5.27 -2.34 -2.23
C THR A 82 4.13 -3.35 -2.31
N TYR A 83 3.48 -3.58 -1.18
CA TYR A 83 2.23 -4.35 -1.12
C TYR A 83 1.10 -3.40 -0.76
N ALA A 84 0.16 -3.20 -1.68
CA ALA A 84 -1.02 -2.38 -1.48
C ALA A 84 -2.23 -3.26 -1.19
N MET A 85 -2.87 -3.02 -0.05
CA MET A 85 -4.04 -3.75 0.44
C MET A 85 -5.21 -2.78 0.58
N ARG A 86 -6.37 -3.18 0.03
CA ARG A 86 -7.64 -2.46 0.06
C ARG A 86 -8.83 -3.35 0.42
N SER A 87 -8.59 -4.64 0.65
CA SER A 87 -9.60 -5.60 1.09
C SER A 87 -10.14 -5.21 2.47
N PRO A 88 -11.43 -4.83 2.58
CA PRO A 88 -12.00 -4.45 3.89
C PRO A 88 -11.94 -5.59 4.91
N HIS A 89 -12.01 -6.83 4.43
CA HIS A 89 -11.89 -8.02 5.27
C HIS A 89 -10.48 -8.18 5.87
N GLU A 90 -9.42 -7.86 5.12
CA GLU A 90 -8.06 -7.94 5.64
C GLU A 90 -7.73 -6.71 6.50
N LEU A 91 -8.12 -5.51 6.07
CA LEU A 91 -7.91 -4.26 6.81
C LEU A 91 -8.61 -4.26 8.17
N GLY A 92 -9.86 -4.75 8.23
CA GLY A 92 -10.63 -4.86 9.47
C GLY A 92 -10.03 -5.82 10.50
N ARG A 93 -8.99 -6.59 10.13
CA ARG A 93 -8.30 -7.52 11.03
C ARG A 93 -6.95 -7.01 11.52
N LEU A 94 -6.51 -5.82 11.13
CA LEU A 94 -5.17 -5.31 11.47
C LEU A 94 -4.98 -5.09 12.98
N ASP A 95 -6.06 -4.81 13.72
CA ASP A 95 -6.03 -4.69 15.19
C ASP A 95 -6.20 -6.03 15.92
N THR A 96 -6.26 -7.14 15.18
CA THR A 96 -6.47 -8.49 15.73
C THR A 96 -5.24 -9.36 15.53
N VAL A 97 -4.78 -10.01 16.59
CA VAL A 97 -3.72 -11.02 16.48
C VAL A 97 -4.20 -12.18 15.61
N ALA A 98 -3.46 -12.49 14.55
CA ALA A 98 -3.71 -13.64 13.69
C ALA A 98 -2.71 -14.76 13.99
N GLU A 99 -3.21 -15.98 14.20
CA GLU A 99 -2.34 -17.16 14.24
C GLU A 99 -1.83 -17.49 12.83
N LEU A 100 -0.52 -17.60 12.69
CA LEU A 100 0.11 -18.04 11.45
C LEU A 100 -0.18 -19.53 11.24
N ARG A 101 -0.89 -19.85 10.17
CA ARG A 101 -1.11 -21.24 9.72
C ARG A 101 -0.06 -21.60 8.68
N ARG A 102 0.55 -22.78 8.83
CA ARG A 102 1.54 -23.34 7.90
C ARG A 102 0.87 -24.23 6.87
#